data_AF-A0A1H1XEU6-F1
#
_entry.id   AF-A0A1H1XEU6-F1
#
_cell.length_a   1.000
_cell.length_b   1.000
_cell.length_c   1.000
_cell.angle_alpha   90.00
_cell.angle_beta   90.00
_cell.angle_gamma   90.00
#
_symmetry.space_group_name_H-M   'P 1'
#
loop_
_entity.id
_entity.type
_entity.pdbx_description
1 polymer ?
#
loop_
_entity_poly.entity_id
_entity_poly.type
_entity_poly.pdbx_seq_one_letter_code
_entity_poly.pdbx_strand_id
1 'polypeptide(L)' 'MTGHGMRKIAIVGNSGAGKTVLANRLGTLLEIPVTHLDALRYDPGLRRHPIRYLRLSSIWTG' A
#
# COMPACT_ATOMS: atom_id res chain seq x y z
N MET A 1 27.65 9.56 -1.50
CA MET A 1 26.64 8.89 -0.65
C MET A 1 25.30 9.00 -1.36
N THR A 2 24.89 8.02 -2.15
CA THR A 2 23.61 8.08 -2.88
C THR A 2 22.47 7.78 -1.90
N GLY A 3 21.72 8.83 -1.54
CA GLY A 3 20.49 8.67 -0.76
C GLY A 3 19.46 7.92 -1.60
N HIS A 4 19.39 6.60 -1.46
CA HIS A 4 18.28 5.84 -2.02
C HIS A 4 17.07 6.11 -1.13
N GLY A 5 16.23 7.05 -1.56
CA GLY A 5 14.95 7.35 -0.90
C GLY A 5 14.07 6.10 -0.74
N MET A 6 13.04 6.23 0.10
CA MET A 6 12.07 5.18 0.40
C MET A 6 11.71 4.32 -0.82
N ARG A 7 12.02 3.02 -0.77
CA ARG A 7 11.69 2.05 -1.82
C ARG A 7 10.31 1.45 -1.59
N LYS A 8 9.41 1.55 -2.57
CA LYS A 8 8.06 0.97 -2.54
C LYS A 8 7.84 0.10 -3.77
N ILE A 9 7.00 -0.92 -3.63
CA ILE A 9 6.54 -1.78 -4.73
C ILE A 9 5.06 -1.48 -4.98
N ALA A 10 4.71 -1.11 -6.22
CA ALA A 10 3.34 -0.92 -6.64
C ALA A 10 2.90 -2.10 -7.52
N ILE A 11 1.80 -2.76 -7.17
CA ILE A 11 1.24 -3.90 -7.91
C ILE A 11 -0.02 -3.42 -8.63
N VAL A 12 0.02 -3.39 -9.97
CA VAL A 12 -1.04 -2.89 -10.84
C VAL A 12 -1.50 -3.97 -11.82
N GLY A 13 -2.74 -3.89 -12.28
CA GLY A 13 -3.36 -4.88 -13.15
C GLY A 13 -4.88 -4.87 -13.10
N ASN A 14 -5.52 -5.55 -14.04
CA ASN A 14 -6.98 -5.59 -14.18
C ASN A 14 -7.69 -6.25 -12.99
N SER A 15 -9.02 -6.09 -12.90
CA SER A 15 -9.84 -6.83 -11.94
C SER A 15 -9.63 -8.33 -12.12
N GLY A 16 -9.55 -9.09 -11.03
CA GLY A 16 -9.29 -10.54 -11.07
C GLY A 16 -7.86 -10.98 -11.38
N ALA A 17 -6.92 -10.07 -11.70
CA ALA A 17 -5.53 -10.43 -12.07
C ALA A 17 -4.65 -10.97 -10.92
N GLY A 18 -5.20 -11.26 -9.74
CA GLY A 18 -4.44 -11.83 -8.62
C GLY A 18 -3.55 -10.87 -7.83
N LYS A 19 -3.72 -9.55 -7.99
CA LYS A 19 -2.90 -8.52 -7.29
C LYS A 19 -2.81 -8.72 -5.78
N THR A 20 -3.92 -9.03 -5.12
CA THR A 20 -3.98 -9.29 -3.67
C THR A 20 -3.15 -10.52 -3.28
N VAL A 21 -3.24 -11.58 -4.08
CA VAL A 21 -2.47 -12.82 -3.84
C VAL A 21 -0.98 -12.55 -3.99
N LEU A 22 -0.58 -11.84 -5.06
CA LEU A 22 0.82 -11.48 -5.30
C LEU A 22 1.35 -10.54 -4.20
N ALA A 23 0.56 -9.53 -3.80
CA ALA A 23 0.94 -8.58 -2.74
C ALA A 23 1.21 -9.27 -1.41
N ASN A 24 0.32 -10.19 -1.00
CA ASN A 24 0.48 -10.92 0.26
C ASN A 24 1.69 -11.86 0.24
N ARG A 25 1.93 -12.56 -0.89
CA ARG A 25 3.12 -13.41 -1.06
C ARG A 25 4.41 -12.60 -1.00
N LEU A 26 4.47 -11.48 -1.74
CA LEU A 26 5.63 -10.60 -1.74
C LEU A 26 5.86 -9.95 -0.37
N GLY A 27 4.80 -9.49 0.30
CA GLY A 27 4.88 -8.91 1.64
C GLY A 27 5.43 -9.90 2.67
N THR A 28 5.00 -11.16 2.59
CA THR A 28 5.52 -12.24 3.44
C THR A 28 6.99 -12.54 3.14
N LEU A 29 7.35 -12.69 1.86
CA LEU A 29 8.72 -13.04 1.44
C LEU A 29 9.74 -11.94 1.75
N LEU A 30 9.33 -10.68 1.67
CA LEU A 30 10.21 -9.52 1.88
C LEU A 30 10.08 -8.94 3.29
N GLU A 31 9.18 -9.48 4.11
CA GLU A 31 8.86 -8.97 5.46
C GLU A 31 8.48 -7.48 5.46
N ILE A 32 7.71 -7.04 4.44
CA ILE A 32 7.26 -5.65 4.30
C ILE A 32 5.74 -5.52 4.46
N PRO A 33 5.25 -4.40 5.01
CA PRO A 33 3.82 -4.17 5.14
C PRO A 33 3.14 -4.08 3.77
N VAL A 34 1.97 -4.72 3.65
CA VAL A 34 1.10 -4.63 2.48
C VAL A 34 0.02 -3.59 2.72
N THR A 35 -0.17 -2.67 1.77
CA THR A 35 -1.23 -1.66 1.81
C THR A 35 -2.10 -1.79 0.56
N HIS A 36 -3.40 -2.03 0.75
CA HIS A 36 -4.36 -2.05 -0.35
C HIS A 36 -4.91 -0.65 -0.60
N LEU A 37 -4.56 -0.07 -1.75
CA LEU A 37 -4.91 1.32 -2.09
C LEU A 37 -6.43 1.53 -2.22
N ASP A 38 -7.17 0.49 -2.64
CA ASP A 38 -8.62 0.56 -2.79
C ASP A 38 -9.33 0.70 -1.43
N ALA A 39 -8.80 0.05 -0.38
CA ALA A 39 -9.31 0.17 0.99
C ALA A 39 -9.07 1.57 1.59
N LEU A 40 -8.07 2.30 1.10
CA LEU A 40 -7.81 3.68 1.51
C LEU A 40 -8.68 4.71 0.76
N ARG A 41 -9.28 4.32 -0.36
CA ARG A 41 -9.94 5.25 -1.28
C ARG A 41 -11.46 5.07 -1.34
N TYR A 42 -11.96 3.92 -0.93
CA TYR A 42 -13.37 3.57 -1.01
C TYR A 42 -13.87 2.99 0.32
N ASP A 43 -14.96 3.56 0.84
CA ASP A 43 -15.75 2.93 1.91
C ASP A 43 -16.50 1.68 1.40
N PRO A 44 -17.09 0.86 2.30
CA PRO A 44 -17.96 -0.26 1.92
C PRO A 44 -19.11 0.12 0.96
N GLY A 45 -19.47 1.40 0.88
CA GLY A 45 -20.45 1.95 -0.07
C GLY A 45 -19.87 2.54 -1.36
N LEU A 46 -18.61 2.23 -1.73
CA LEU A 46 -17.91 2.77 -2.91
C LEU A 46 -17.80 4.30 -2.94
N ARG A 47 -18.02 4.96 -1.80
CA ARG A 47 -17.87 6.41 -1.68
C ARG A 47 -16.39 6.76 -1.69
N ARG A 48 -15.99 7.66 -2.59
CA ARG A 48 -14.62 8.17 -2.67
C ARG A 48 -14.38 9.13 -1.52
N HIS A 49 -13.46 8.80 -0.62
CA HIS A 49 -12.94 9.79 0.31
C HIS A 49 -11.95 10.73 -0.40
N PRO A 50 -11.97 12.05 -0.13
CA PRO A 50 -10.86 12.91 -0.50
C PRO A 50 -9.58 12.35 0.15
N ILE A 51 -8.47 12.30 -0.60
CA ILE A 51 -7.22 11.67 -0.17
C ILE A 51 -6.78 12.31 1.16
N ARG A 52 -7.02 11.61 2.27
CA ARG A 52 -6.45 11.97 3.57
C ARG A 52 -5.01 11.49 3.55
N TYR A 53 -4.06 12.41 3.39
CA TYR A 53 -2.66 12.10 3.61
C TYR A 53 -2.52 11.60 5.07
N LEU A 54 -2.30 10.29 5.24
CA LEU A 54 -1.78 9.75 6.48
C LEU A 54 -0.45 10.45 6.74
N ARG A 55 -0.43 11.34 7.73
CA ARG A 55 0.80 11.99 8.21
C ARG A 55 1.70 10.87 8.73
N LEU A 56 2.74 10.54 7.98
CA LEU A 56 3.74 9.49 8.27
C LEU A 56 4.59 9.76 9.53
N SER A 57 4.20 10.70 10.39
CA SER A 57 5.01 11.12 11.55
C SER A 57 4.84 10.26 12.80
N SER A 58 4.00 9.22 12.78
CA SER A 58 3.71 8.39 13.97
C SER A 58 4.09 6.91 13.83
N ILE A 59 4.75 6.50 12.74
CA ILE A 59 5.29 5.13 12.59
C ILE A 59 6.77 5.06 12.99
N TRP A 60 7.41 6.20 13.29
CA TRP A 60 8.77 6.26 13.84
C TRP A 60 8.77 7.17 15.07
N THR A 61 8.56 6.57 16.23
CA THR A 61 8.96 7.14 17.51
C THR A 61 9.38 5.99 18.40
N GLY A 62 10.70 5.82 18.58
CA GLY A 62 11.31 4.78 19.42
C GLY A 62 11.87 3.63 18.61
#